data_AF-A0A945FJ84-F1
#
_entry.id   AF-A0A945FJ84-F1
#
_cell.length_a   1.000
_cell.length_b   1.000
_cell.length_c   1.000
_cell.angle_alpha   90.00
_cell.angle_beta   90.00
_cell.angle_gamma   90.00
#
_symmetry.space_group_name_H-M   'P 1'
#
loop_
_entity.id
_entity.type
_entity.pdbx_description
1 polymer ?
#
loop_
_entity_poly.entity_id
_entity_poly.type
_entity_poly.pdbx_seq_one_letter_code
_entity_poly.pdbx_strand_id
1 'polypeptide(L)'
;MAELDRWCRHLPLKSCPPLEGLNALYFDNLNHPGFDSYWWPTSLSLNCHEVDTPMVHLGGWFDMALKSTLTCFQSIRARGQSEHSRNNQRLIVGPWIHGPKGVSEREVGELDFGPDAVFDLFAHRIQWYDYWLKGIETEVLEDAPVRVFVMGDNRWLNLETWPPENIMYQPIYFREGTGQSDASLNNGGLTFDLPRDAEEPDRFTYDPEDPVLSLIGYPEQGPTDHRPMEGRVLTYTTDAFKEDLTVIGPLKAVLYALSSAPDTDWVVRLCDVWPDGRSLSVCDGILRARYRDRLDHQVLMVPEQVYQFEIDLIATAQVFKAGHRLRVQVTSSDFPRYDRNLNTGGSFGEEARGQVAINTLFHDPTFCFPLYLQKNDRGNTHGFKTYSSY
;
A
#
# COMPACT_ATOMS: atom_id res chain seq x y z
N MET A 1 14.24 -22.09 -4.96
CA MET A 1 14.64 -20.88 -5.69
C MET A 1 14.56 -21.07 -7.19
N ALA A 2 15.51 -21.71 -7.88
CA ALA A 2 15.52 -21.77 -9.36
C ALA A 2 14.20 -22.26 -10.01
N GLU A 3 13.62 -23.39 -9.56
CA GLU A 3 12.30 -23.83 -10.07
C GLU A 3 11.17 -22.87 -9.69
N LEU A 4 11.23 -22.18 -8.53
CA LEU A 4 10.19 -21.23 -8.14
C LEU A 4 10.18 -19.98 -9.04
N ASP A 5 11.35 -19.40 -9.35
CA ASP A 5 11.45 -18.30 -10.33
C ASP A 5 10.94 -18.73 -11.71
N ARG A 6 11.35 -19.92 -12.17
CA ARG A 6 10.84 -20.54 -13.40
C ARG A 6 9.31 -20.67 -13.42
N TRP A 7 8.69 -21.04 -12.30
CA TRP A 7 7.23 -21.18 -12.19
C TRP A 7 6.53 -19.82 -12.12
N CYS A 8 7.06 -18.86 -11.36
CA CYS A 8 6.55 -17.48 -11.31
C CYS A 8 6.62 -16.79 -12.68
N ARG A 9 7.63 -17.09 -13.49
CA ARG A 9 7.81 -16.56 -14.86
C ARG A 9 7.00 -17.30 -15.93
N HIS A 10 6.35 -18.42 -15.60
CA HIS A 10 5.62 -19.22 -16.59
C HIS A 10 4.47 -18.43 -17.23
N LEU A 11 4.39 -18.51 -18.57
CA LEU A 11 3.29 -17.96 -19.36
C LEU A 11 2.88 -18.96 -20.45
N PRO A 12 1.59 -19.09 -20.79
CA PRO A 12 0.42 -18.45 -20.15
C PRO A 12 0.17 -18.91 -18.70
N LEU A 13 -0.32 -18.00 -17.84
CA LEU A 13 -0.63 -18.33 -16.43
C LEU A 13 -1.65 -19.48 -16.32
N LYS A 14 -2.64 -19.52 -17.24
CA LYS A 14 -3.68 -20.58 -17.30
C LYS A 14 -3.15 -21.95 -17.75
N SER A 15 -1.84 -22.12 -17.98
CA SER A 15 -1.20 -23.40 -18.29
C SER A 15 0.00 -23.73 -17.41
N CYS A 16 0.05 -23.20 -16.18
CA CYS A 16 1.16 -23.39 -15.24
C CYS A 16 1.26 -24.86 -14.76
N PRO A 17 2.23 -25.66 -15.25
CA PRO A 17 2.21 -27.13 -15.04
C PRO A 17 2.31 -27.59 -13.58
N PRO A 18 3.00 -26.90 -12.65
CA PRO A 18 2.97 -27.21 -11.22
C PRO A 18 1.62 -27.02 -10.53
N LEU A 19 0.63 -26.40 -11.20
CA LEU A 19 -0.71 -26.15 -10.67
C LEU A 19 -1.80 -26.93 -11.41
N GLU A 20 -1.55 -27.33 -12.67
CA GLU A 20 -2.48 -28.15 -13.47
C GLU A 20 -2.88 -29.44 -12.73
N GLY A 21 -4.20 -29.66 -12.60
CA GLY A 21 -4.76 -30.79 -11.85
C GLY A 21 -4.60 -30.73 -10.32
N LEU A 22 -3.85 -29.75 -9.78
CA LEU A 22 -3.56 -29.62 -8.34
C LEU A 22 -4.31 -28.45 -7.67
N ASN A 23 -4.59 -27.36 -8.39
CA ASN A 23 -5.30 -26.20 -7.84
C ASN A 23 -6.36 -25.66 -8.81
N ALA A 24 -7.59 -26.20 -8.73
CA ALA A 24 -8.71 -25.73 -9.55
C ALA A 24 -9.08 -24.26 -9.26
N LEU A 25 -9.04 -23.83 -8.00
CA LEU A 25 -9.36 -22.46 -7.58
C LEU A 25 -8.41 -21.43 -8.22
N TYR A 26 -7.13 -21.77 -8.43
CA TYR A 26 -6.20 -20.90 -9.14
C TYR A 26 -6.68 -20.58 -10.56
N PHE A 27 -7.05 -21.59 -11.35
CA PHE A 27 -7.51 -21.39 -12.72
C PHE A 27 -8.90 -20.72 -12.79
N ASP A 28 -9.76 -20.99 -11.80
CA ASP A 28 -11.07 -20.35 -11.66
C ASP A 28 -10.91 -18.84 -11.40
N ASN A 29 -10.04 -18.46 -10.45
CA ASN A 29 -9.66 -17.07 -10.18
C ASN A 29 -9.07 -16.38 -11.43
N LEU A 30 -8.27 -17.07 -12.26
CA LEU A 30 -7.74 -16.51 -13.51
C LEU A 30 -8.82 -16.25 -14.58
N ASN A 31 -10.03 -16.80 -14.44
CA ASN A 31 -11.17 -16.47 -15.30
C ASN A 31 -11.93 -15.22 -14.82
N HIS A 32 -11.70 -14.79 -13.58
CA HIS A 32 -12.34 -13.65 -12.93
C HIS A 32 -11.33 -12.55 -12.55
N PRO A 33 -10.59 -11.96 -13.51
CA PRO A 33 -9.51 -11.01 -13.25
C PRO A 33 -9.99 -9.62 -12.77
N GLY A 34 -11.28 -9.31 -12.93
CA GLY A 34 -11.90 -8.09 -12.40
C GLY A 34 -12.75 -8.39 -11.17
N PHE A 35 -13.18 -7.35 -10.46
CA PHE A 35 -14.06 -7.48 -9.29
C PHE A 35 -15.53 -7.71 -9.70
N ASP A 36 -15.77 -8.77 -10.48
CA ASP A 36 -17.08 -9.16 -11.00
C ASP A 36 -17.92 -10.01 -10.01
N SER A 37 -19.09 -10.47 -10.44
CA SER A 37 -20.07 -11.19 -9.61
C SER A 37 -19.60 -12.55 -9.06
N TYR A 38 -18.46 -13.08 -9.49
CA TYR A 38 -17.78 -14.20 -8.83
C TYR A 38 -17.32 -13.83 -7.41
N TRP A 39 -16.78 -12.62 -7.24
CA TRP A 39 -16.17 -12.18 -5.98
C TRP A 39 -17.18 -11.59 -4.98
N TRP A 40 -18.33 -11.10 -5.47
CA TRP A 40 -19.30 -10.40 -4.63
C TRP A 40 -19.87 -11.25 -3.47
N PRO A 41 -20.22 -12.54 -3.63
CA PRO A 41 -20.71 -13.37 -2.52
C PRO A 41 -19.70 -13.56 -1.39
N THR A 42 -18.40 -13.57 -1.71
CA THR A 42 -17.31 -13.70 -0.72
C THR A 42 -16.82 -12.36 -0.16
N SER A 43 -17.28 -11.23 -0.70
CA SER A 43 -16.82 -9.90 -0.27
C SER A 43 -17.51 -9.44 1.01
N LEU A 44 -16.84 -9.61 2.15
CA LEU A 44 -17.32 -9.13 3.46
C LEU A 44 -17.60 -7.61 3.48
N SER A 45 -16.93 -6.81 2.65
CA SER A 45 -17.21 -5.37 2.54
C SER A 45 -18.51 -5.05 1.79
N LEU A 46 -18.95 -5.90 0.86
CA LEU A 46 -20.29 -5.76 0.26
C LEU A 46 -21.36 -6.30 1.22
N ASN A 47 -21.14 -7.49 1.75
CA ASN A 47 -22.11 -8.26 2.54
C ASN A 47 -22.07 -7.92 4.04
N CYS A 48 -21.34 -6.86 4.44
CA CYS A 48 -21.20 -6.41 5.84
C CYS A 48 -22.55 -6.14 6.55
N HIS A 49 -23.63 -5.94 5.79
CA HIS A 49 -24.98 -5.74 6.31
C HIS A 49 -25.59 -7.00 6.94
N GLU A 50 -25.00 -8.17 6.71
CA GLU A 50 -25.31 -9.44 7.39
C GLU A 50 -24.53 -9.62 8.70
N VAL A 51 -23.56 -8.74 9.00
CA VAL A 51 -22.67 -8.88 10.17
C VAL A 51 -23.31 -8.27 11.41
N ASP A 52 -23.68 -9.13 12.37
CA ASP A 52 -24.28 -8.72 13.63
C ASP A 52 -23.40 -8.97 14.88
N THR A 53 -22.08 -9.05 14.70
CA THR A 53 -21.14 -9.51 15.73
C THR A 53 -20.02 -8.49 16.01
N PRO A 54 -19.66 -8.23 17.29
CA PRO A 54 -18.42 -7.55 17.65
C PRO A 54 -17.19 -8.22 17.03
N MET A 55 -16.22 -7.45 16.54
CA MET A 55 -14.97 -7.99 15.97
C MET A 55 -13.76 -7.12 16.30
N VAL A 56 -12.60 -7.77 16.51
CA VAL A 56 -11.28 -7.14 16.43
C VAL A 56 -10.71 -7.39 15.04
N HIS A 57 -10.56 -6.33 14.26
CA HIS A 57 -9.88 -6.32 12.97
C HIS A 57 -8.39 -6.12 13.23
N LEU A 58 -7.55 -7.03 12.72
CA LEU A 58 -6.12 -7.06 12.99
C LEU A 58 -5.35 -6.99 11.68
N GLY A 59 -4.39 -6.06 11.58
CA GLY A 59 -3.57 -5.86 10.38
C GLY A 59 -2.15 -5.44 10.71
N GLY A 60 -1.32 -5.36 9.68
CA GLY A 60 0.03 -4.83 9.74
C GLY A 60 0.30 -3.85 8.61
N TRP A 61 1.16 -2.85 8.81
CA TRP A 61 1.49 -1.88 7.76
C TRP A 61 2.13 -2.50 6.51
N PHE A 62 2.75 -3.68 6.65
CA PHE A 62 3.37 -4.44 5.57
C PHE A 62 2.61 -5.77 5.30
N ASP A 63 1.35 -5.88 5.76
CA ASP A 63 0.49 -7.03 5.50
C ASP A 63 -0.26 -6.89 4.16
N MET A 64 -0.18 -7.93 3.34
CA MET A 64 -0.78 -7.95 1.99
C MET A 64 -2.31 -7.85 1.96
N ALA A 65 -3.00 -8.05 3.09
CA ALA A 65 -4.45 -7.96 3.23
C ALA A 65 -4.91 -6.68 3.97
N LEU A 66 -4.00 -5.77 4.35
CA LEU A 66 -4.30 -4.54 5.10
C LEU A 66 -5.49 -3.76 4.50
N LYS A 67 -5.52 -3.57 3.17
CA LYS A 67 -6.63 -2.90 2.48
C LYS A 67 -7.98 -3.53 2.77
N SER A 68 -8.05 -4.87 2.76
CA SER A 68 -9.27 -5.62 3.09
C SER A 68 -9.63 -5.48 4.57
N THR A 69 -8.66 -5.55 5.48
CA THR A 69 -8.87 -5.37 6.93
C THR A 69 -9.47 -3.99 7.24
N LEU A 70 -8.87 -2.92 6.71
CA LEU A 70 -9.37 -1.55 6.87
C LEU A 70 -10.77 -1.39 6.27
N THR A 71 -10.96 -1.86 5.03
CA THR A 71 -12.25 -1.77 4.32
C THR A 71 -13.37 -2.54 5.05
N CYS A 72 -13.08 -3.69 5.66
CA CYS A 72 -14.04 -4.47 6.45
C CYS A 72 -14.42 -3.76 7.75
N PHE A 73 -13.45 -3.26 8.52
CA PHE A 73 -13.72 -2.44 9.71
C PHE A 73 -14.61 -1.24 9.39
N GLN A 74 -14.26 -0.47 8.37
CA GLN A 74 -15.03 0.70 7.91
C GLN A 74 -16.44 0.31 7.46
N SER A 75 -16.56 -0.76 6.66
CA SER A 75 -17.85 -1.22 6.13
C SER A 75 -18.78 -1.73 7.22
N ILE A 76 -18.28 -2.49 8.20
CA ILE A 76 -19.10 -3.01 9.29
C ILE A 76 -19.47 -1.90 10.28
N ARG A 77 -18.57 -0.95 10.61
CA ARG A 77 -18.95 0.23 11.41
C ARG A 77 -20.04 1.08 10.73
N ALA A 78 -19.98 1.25 9.41
CA ALA A 78 -20.95 2.06 8.68
C ALA A 78 -22.29 1.34 8.41
N ARG A 79 -22.26 0.04 8.10
CA ARG A 79 -23.39 -0.70 7.51
C ARG A 79 -23.70 -2.06 8.15
N GLY A 80 -23.02 -2.44 9.25
CA GLY A 80 -23.31 -3.67 10.02
C GLY A 80 -24.76 -3.77 10.47
N GLN A 81 -25.28 -4.99 10.64
CA GLN A 81 -26.70 -5.29 10.81
C GLN A 81 -27.38 -4.44 11.90
N SER A 82 -26.95 -4.58 13.16
CA SER A 82 -27.43 -3.76 14.28
C SER A 82 -26.47 -2.65 14.67
N GLU A 83 -26.97 -1.71 15.47
CA GLU A 83 -26.15 -0.72 16.18
C GLU A 83 -25.13 -1.39 17.13
N HIS A 84 -25.48 -2.53 17.73
CA HIS A 84 -24.57 -3.30 18.57
C HIS A 84 -23.35 -3.77 17.77
N SER A 85 -23.56 -4.31 16.55
CA SER A 85 -22.47 -4.66 15.63
C SER A 85 -21.63 -3.43 15.24
N ARG A 86 -22.28 -2.36 14.78
CA ARG A 86 -21.62 -1.13 14.31
C ARG A 86 -20.74 -0.45 15.37
N ASN A 87 -21.18 -0.45 16.63
CA ASN A 87 -20.47 0.23 17.73
C ASN A 87 -19.37 -0.63 18.39
N ASN A 88 -19.40 -1.96 18.21
CA ASN A 88 -18.45 -2.90 18.86
C ASN A 88 -17.43 -3.52 17.90
N GLN A 89 -17.06 -2.78 16.86
CA GLN A 89 -15.85 -3.08 16.09
C GLN A 89 -14.63 -2.46 16.80
N ARG A 90 -13.48 -3.13 16.71
CA ARG A 90 -12.15 -2.64 17.10
C ARG A 90 -11.16 -2.85 15.95
N LEU A 91 -10.17 -1.97 15.80
CA LEU A 91 -9.11 -2.09 14.79
C LEU A 91 -7.74 -1.97 15.46
N ILE A 92 -6.84 -2.91 15.19
CA ILE A 92 -5.46 -2.91 15.67
C ILE A 92 -4.52 -3.08 14.48
N VAL A 93 -3.63 -2.11 14.25
CA VAL A 93 -2.62 -2.16 13.17
C VAL A 93 -1.23 -1.91 13.71
N GLY A 94 -0.38 -2.94 13.70
CA GLY A 94 1.04 -2.83 14.08
C GLY A 94 1.98 -2.69 12.88
N PRO A 95 3.31 -2.62 13.09
CA PRO A 95 4.32 -2.53 12.03
C PRO A 95 4.59 -3.90 11.37
N TRP A 96 3.54 -4.71 11.20
CA TRP A 96 3.64 -6.16 10.99
C TRP A 96 3.51 -6.60 9.53
N ILE A 97 3.89 -7.85 9.29
CA ILE A 97 3.80 -8.60 8.02
C ILE A 97 2.80 -9.76 8.14
N HIS A 98 2.62 -10.51 7.05
CA HIS A 98 1.53 -11.48 6.95
C HIS A 98 1.68 -12.73 7.84
N GLY A 99 0.56 -13.16 8.41
CA GLY A 99 0.42 -14.43 9.12
C GLY A 99 0.81 -14.40 10.61
N PRO A 100 0.52 -15.48 11.37
CA PRO A 100 0.57 -15.48 12.83
C PRO A 100 1.98 -15.45 13.45
N LYS A 101 3.04 -15.42 12.62
CA LYS A 101 4.43 -15.17 13.02
C LYS A 101 4.94 -13.78 12.67
N GLY A 102 4.20 -13.03 11.84
CA GLY A 102 4.54 -11.68 11.42
C GLY A 102 3.94 -10.60 12.32
N VAL A 103 2.92 -10.99 13.08
CA VAL A 103 2.13 -10.18 14.00
C VAL A 103 2.64 -10.37 15.42
N SER A 104 2.63 -9.30 16.23
CA SER A 104 3.17 -9.23 17.60
C SER A 104 4.69 -9.09 17.69
N GLU A 105 5.40 -9.14 16.57
CA GLU A 105 6.86 -9.01 16.50
C GLU A 105 7.30 -7.54 16.45
N ARG A 106 8.55 -7.29 16.83
CA ARG A 106 9.24 -5.99 16.72
C ARG A 106 10.25 -5.91 15.57
N GLU A 107 10.85 -7.04 15.20
CA GLU A 107 11.79 -7.14 14.08
C GLU A 107 11.01 -7.50 12.80
N VAL A 108 10.96 -6.58 11.84
CA VAL A 108 10.19 -6.72 10.59
C VAL A 108 10.97 -6.06 9.45
N GLY A 109 11.19 -6.79 8.36
CA GLY A 109 12.10 -6.37 7.28
C GLY A 109 13.53 -6.13 7.81
N GLU A 110 14.10 -4.98 7.50
CA GLU A 110 15.40 -4.50 8.02
C GLU A 110 15.29 -3.70 9.34
N LEU A 111 14.09 -3.55 9.91
CA LEU A 111 13.86 -2.68 11.07
C LEU A 111 13.49 -3.42 12.35
N ASP A 112 14.04 -2.91 13.45
CA ASP A 112 13.57 -3.16 14.81
C ASP A 112 12.70 -1.97 15.26
N PHE A 113 11.40 -2.21 15.41
CA PHE A 113 10.43 -1.21 15.87
C PHE A 113 10.42 -1.06 17.40
N GLY A 114 11.30 -1.75 18.13
CA GLY A 114 11.49 -1.60 19.57
C GLY A 114 10.49 -2.41 20.42
N PRO A 115 10.67 -2.42 21.77
CA PRO A 115 9.87 -3.25 22.67
C PRO A 115 8.37 -2.92 22.60
N ASP A 116 8.00 -1.65 22.39
CA ASP A 116 6.61 -1.19 22.33
C ASP A 116 5.84 -1.72 21.12
N ALA A 117 6.53 -2.22 20.08
CA ALA A 117 5.89 -2.89 18.94
C ALA A 117 5.36 -4.30 19.28
N VAL A 118 5.85 -4.90 20.38
CA VAL A 118 5.39 -6.19 20.87
C VAL A 118 3.98 -6.05 21.43
N PHE A 119 3.09 -6.95 21.04
CA PHE A 119 1.67 -6.91 21.41
C PHE A 119 1.20 -8.31 21.80
N ASP A 120 0.76 -8.52 23.05
CA ASP A 120 0.26 -9.85 23.45
C ASP A 120 -1.14 -10.12 22.88
N LEU A 121 -1.14 -10.57 21.61
CA LEU A 121 -2.31 -11.02 20.89
C LEU A 121 -3.00 -12.23 21.56
N PHE A 122 -2.29 -13.02 22.37
CA PHE A 122 -2.91 -14.14 23.09
C PHE A 122 -3.71 -13.62 24.29
N ALA A 123 -3.10 -12.79 25.14
CA ALA A 123 -3.80 -12.14 26.26
C ALA A 123 -4.98 -11.29 25.77
N HIS A 124 -4.80 -10.49 24.72
CA HIS A 124 -5.89 -9.68 24.14
C HIS A 124 -7.06 -10.53 23.63
N ARG A 125 -6.79 -11.68 22.99
CA ARG A 125 -7.84 -12.64 22.59
C ARG A 125 -8.58 -13.22 23.80
N ILE A 126 -7.86 -13.58 24.87
CA ILE A 126 -8.48 -14.08 26.10
C ILE A 126 -9.39 -13.00 26.71
N GLN A 127 -8.93 -11.76 26.86
CA GLN A 127 -9.74 -10.64 27.35
C GLN A 127 -11.00 -10.43 26.49
N TRP A 128 -10.87 -10.44 25.16
CA TRP A 128 -11.99 -10.30 24.22
C TRP A 128 -13.04 -11.41 24.37
N TYR A 129 -12.63 -12.67 24.48
CA TYR A 129 -13.55 -13.79 24.67
C TYR A 129 -14.14 -13.83 26.09
N ASP A 130 -13.39 -13.42 27.11
CA ASP A 130 -13.88 -13.35 28.49
C ASP A 130 -14.97 -12.27 28.62
N TYR A 131 -14.80 -11.13 27.94
CA TYR A 131 -15.85 -10.12 27.81
C TYR A 131 -17.07 -10.65 27.03
N TRP A 132 -16.90 -10.98 25.74
CA TRP A 132 -18.05 -11.22 24.85
C TRP A 132 -18.72 -12.60 25.00
N LEU A 133 -18.00 -13.63 25.49
CA LEU A 133 -18.52 -15.00 25.58
C LEU A 133 -18.73 -15.49 27.01
N LYS A 134 -18.14 -14.83 28.02
CA LYS A 134 -18.32 -15.19 29.44
C LYS A 134 -18.98 -14.08 30.28
N GLY A 135 -19.07 -12.84 29.78
CA GLY A 135 -19.61 -11.70 30.53
C GLY A 135 -18.71 -11.25 31.69
N ILE A 136 -17.40 -11.45 31.55
CA ILE A 136 -16.38 -10.98 32.51
C ILE A 136 -15.92 -9.60 32.07
N GLU A 137 -16.03 -8.60 32.95
CA GLU A 137 -15.53 -7.25 32.66
C GLU A 137 -14.01 -7.28 32.45
N THR A 138 -13.54 -6.68 31.36
CA THR A 138 -12.12 -6.53 31.02
C THR A 138 -11.88 -5.21 30.30
N GLU A 139 -10.64 -4.73 30.35
CA GLU A 139 -10.19 -3.45 29.77
C GLU A 139 -10.29 -3.40 28.22
N VAL A 140 -10.67 -4.50 27.56
CA VAL A 140 -10.63 -4.69 26.10
C VAL A 140 -11.52 -3.74 25.29
N LEU A 141 -12.45 -3.04 25.94
CA LEU A 141 -13.30 -2.01 25.34
C LEU A 141 -13.06 -0.59 25.90
N GLU A 142 -12.23 -0.42 26.92
CA GLU A 142 -11.98 0.89 27.57
C GLU A 142 -11.19 1.84 26.67
N ASP A 143 -10.27 1.28 25.88
CA ASP A 143 -9.48 2.02 24.91
C ASP A 143 -10.30 2.40 23.66
N ALA A 144 -9.89 3.50 23.01
CA ALA A 144 -10.54 4.00 21.81
C ALA A 144 -10.59 2.93 20.70
N PRO A 145 -11.63 2.92 19.85
CA PRO A 145 -11.94 1.78 18.97
C PRO A 145 -10.91 1.49 17.87
N VAL A 146 -9.93 2.36 17.66
CA VAL A 146 -8.82 2.16 16.71
C VAL A 146 -7.50 2.37 17.46
N ARG A 147 -6.59 1.40 17.36
CA ARG A 147 -5.23 1.46 17.92
C ARG A 147 -4.21 1.17 16.82
N VAL A 148 -3.33 2.12 16.54
CA VAL A 148 -2.35 2.03 15.44
C VAL A 148 -0.93 2.29 15.95
N PHE A 149 0.04 1.55 15.42
CA PHE A 149 1.45 1.77 15.74
C PHE A 149 2.03 2.82 14.78
N VAL A 150 2.51 3.94 15.32
CA VAL A 150 3.14 5.01 14.56
C VAL A 150 4.62 4.69 14.43
N MET A 151 5.03 4.30 13.22
CA MET A 151 6.40 3.98 12.85
C MET A 151 7.28 5.24 12.81
N GLY A 152 8.59 5.09 13.03
CA GLY A 152 9.54 6.20 13.14
C GLY A 152 9.50 6.91 14.50
N ASP A 153 8.29 7.11 15.05
CA ASP A 153 8.06 7.42 16.47
C ASP A 153 8.06 6.17 17.36
N ASN A 154 7.86 4.99 16.77
CA ASN A 154 7.81 3.66 17.36
C ASN A 154 6.92 3.55 18.61
N ARG A 155 5.66 4.01 18.52
CA ARG A 155 4.70 4.00 19.64
C ARG A 155 3.26 3.79 19.20
N TRP A 156 2.42 3.26 20.10
CA TRP A 156 0.98 3.15 19.86
C TRP A 156 0.26 4.50 19.96
N LEU A 157 -0.79 4.65 19.14
CA LEU A 157 -1.70 5.79 19.10
C LEU A 157 -3.15 5.27 19.05
N ASN A 158 -3.96 5.76 19.98
CA ASN A 158 -5.38 5.42 20.08
C ASN A 158 -6.25 6.52 19.44
N LEU A 159 -7.29 6.11 18.71
CA LEU A 159 -8.10 6.91 17.80
C LEU A 159 -9.58 6.48 17.85
N GLU A 160 -10.51 7.43 17.67
CA GLU A 160 -11.96 7.15 17.66
C GLU A 160 -12.48 6.59 16.32
N THR A 161 -11.73 6.80 15.24
CA THR A 161 -12.12 6.50 13.86
C THR A 161 -10.92 6.05 13.03
N TRP A 162 -11.22 5.28 11.97
CA TRP A 162 -10.28 5.06 10.87
C TRP A 162 -10.99 5.33 9.54
N PRO A 163 -10.45 6.19 8.65
CA PRO A 163 -9.30 7.08 8.88
C PRO A 163 -9.51 8.02 10.07
N PRO A 164 -8.44 8.62 10.64
CA PRO A 164 -8.55 9.61 11.71
C PRO A 164 -9.51 10.76 11.36
N GLU A 165 -10.03 11.46 12.37
CA GLU A 165 -10.76 12.72 12.14
C GLU A 165 -9.80 13.87 11.80
N ASN A 166 -10.30 14.88 11.10
CA ASN A 166 -9.59 16.14 10.78
C ASN A 166 -8.31 16.00 9.92
N ILE A 167 -8.21 14.97 9.07
CA ILE A 167 -7.07 14.81 8.15
C ILE A 167 -7.06 15.92 7.08
N MET A 168 -5.96 16.67 7.01
CA MET A 168 -5.68 17.60 5.91
C MET A 168 -4.77 16.92 4.88
N TYR A 169 -5.14 16.95 3.60
CA TYR A 169 -4.39 16.21 2.58
C TYR A 169 -3.55 17.25 1.80
N GLN A 170 -2.22 17.19 1.91
CA GLN A 170 -1.31 18.24 1.44
C GLN A 170 -0.65 17.84 0.11
N PRO A 171 -0.85 18.61 -0.98
CA PRO A 171 -0.32 18.25 -2.28
C PRO A 171 1.22 18.22 -2.27
N ILE A 172 1.78 17.16 -2.85
CA ILE A 172 3.22 17.01 -3.05
C ILE A 172 3.45 16.63 -4.51
N TYR A 173 4.27 17.42 -5.18
CA TYR A 173 4.36 17.47 -6.62
C TYR A 173 5.68 16.86 -7.09
N PHE A 174 5.58 15.94 -8.04
CA PHE A 174 6.69 15.51 -8.88
C PHE A 174 7.31 16.72 -9.60
N ARG A 175 8.64 16.72 -9.78
CA ARG A 175 9.41 17.75 -10.49
C ARG A 175 10.58 17.15 -11.25
N GLU A 176 11.06 17.89 -12.26
CA GLU A 176 12.36 17.66 -12.90
C GLU A 176 13.53 17.67 -11.87
N GLY A 177 14.69 17.16 -12.29
CA GLY A 177 15.73 16.64 -11.41
C GLY A 177 16.36 17.62 -10.39
N THR A 178 16.13 17.34 -9.11
CA THR A 178 16.94 17.80 -7.95
C THR A 178 17.01 16.75 -6.83
N GLY A 179 16.68 15.49 -7.14
CA GLY A 179 16.65 14.39 -6.19
C GLY A 179 18.04 13.98 -5.68
N GLN A 180 18.04 13.00 -4.77
CA GLN A 180 19.26 12.41 -4.21
C GLN A 180 19.28 10.88 -4.38
N SER A 181 19.06 10.42 -5.61
CA SER A 181 19.39 9.07 -6.07
C SER A 181 20.12 9.18 -7.42
N ASP A 182 21.45 9.31 -7.37
CA ASP A 182 22.33 9.35 -8.55
C ASP A 182 22.25 8.07 -9.40
N ALA A 183 21.63 7.02 -8.88
CA ALA A 183 21.46 5.74 -9.55
C ALA A 183 20.20 5.69 -10.45
N SER A 184 19.18 6.52 -10.19
CA SER A 184 17.84 6.33 -10.78
C SER A 184 17.69 6.85 -12.21
N LEU A 185 16.57 6.50 -12.85
CA LEU A 185 16.33 6.82 -14.26
C LEU A 185 16.17 8.32 -14.54
N ASN A 186 15.86 9.13 -13.52
CA ASN A 186 15.61 10.58 -13.68
C ASN A 186 16.16 11.48 -12.56
N ASN A 187 16.41 10.94 -11.36
CA ASN A 187 16.73 11.70 -10.15
C ASN A 187 15.80 12.90 -9.87
N GLY A 188 14.49 12.70 -10.05
CA GLY A 188 13.44 13.72 -9.90
C GLY A 188 13.29 14.32 -8.49
N GLY A 189 12.66 15.49 -8.42
CA GLY A 189 12.35 16.20 -7.18
C GLY A 189 10.92 15.95 -6.66
N LEU A 190 10.71 16.16 -5.35
CA LEU A 190 9.40 16.35 -4.74
C LEU A 190 9.34 17.69 -3.98
N THR A 191 8.27 18.43 -4.17
CA THR A 191 8.02 19.71 -3.46
C THR A 191 6.56 19.85 -3.04
N PHE A 192 6.29 20.66 -2.01
CA PHE A 192 4.94 21.07 -1.63
C PHE A 192 4.45 22.31 -2.40
N ASP A 193 5.34 22.99 -3.14
CA ASP A 193 4.98 24.12 -3.99
C ASP A 193 4.47 23.66 -5.36
N LEU A 194 3.22 24.04 -5.67
CA LEU A 194 2.59 23.86 -6.98
C LEU A 194 3.56 24.26 -8.13
N PRO A 195 3.85 23.37 -9.11
CA PRO A 195 4.57 23.73 -10.33
C PRO A 195 3.90 24.92 -11.01
N ARG A 196 4.70 25.82 -11.59
CA ARG A 196 4.22 27.06 -12.22
C ARG A 196 4.52 27.13 -13.71
N ASP A 197 5.52 26.38 -14.12
CA ASP A 197 6.09 26.30 -15.45
C ASP A 197 5.98 24.84 -15.90
N ALA A 198 5.89 24.60 -17.20
CA ALA A 198 5.94 23.24 -17.74
C ALA A 198 7.39 22.71 -17.70
N GLU A 199 7.54 21.41 -17.46
CA GLU A 199 8.81 20.69 -17.35
C GLU A 199 8.82 19.49 -18.31
N GLU A 200 10.00 19.03 -18.73
CA GLU A 200 10.11 17.92 -19.70
C GLU A 200 9.72 16.58 -19.04
N PRO A 201 8.76 15.81 -19.60
CA PRO A 201 8.17 14.66 -18.92
C PRO A 201 9.10 13.45 -18.88
N ASP A 202 9.15 12.79 -17.74
CA ASP A 202 9.91 11.57 -17.49
C ASP A 202 9.48 10.40 -18.37
N ARG A 203 10.45 9.69 -18.98
CA ARG A 203 10.19 8.57 -19.90
C ARG A 203 11.01 7.34 -19.52
N PHE A 204 10.36 6.18 -19.42
CA PHE A 204 11.02 4.91 -19.13
C PHE A 204 10.49 3.78 -20.01
N THR A 205 11.25 2.70 -20.08
CA THR A 205 10.92 1.50 -20.85
C THR A 205 10.53 0.38 -19.90
N TYR A 206 9.40 -0.28 -20.18
CA TYR A 206 8.98 -1.48 -19.47
C TYR A 206 8.95 -2.67 -20.45
N ASP A 207 9.87 -3.61 -20.23
CA ASP A 207 9.88 -4.92 -20.90
C ASP A 207 9.29 -5.97 -19.93
N PRO A 208 8.20 -6.66 -20.29
CA PRO A 208 7.65 -7.73 -19.46
C PRO A 208 8.62 -8.91 -19.22
N GLU A 209 9.63 -9.14 -20.08
CA GLU A 209 10.61 -10.23 -19.86
C GLU A 209 11.72 -9.86 -18.87
N ASP A 210 12.02 -8.57 -18.71
CA ASP A 210 12.86 -8.04 -17.64
C ASP A 210 12.06 -7.05 -16.75
N PRO A 211 11.12 -7.54 -15.93
CA PRO A 211 10.35 -6.71 -15.01
C PRO A 211 11.21 -6.25 -13.83
N VAL A 212 10.84 -5.13 -13.21
CA VAL A 212 11.39 -4.74 -11.91
C VAL A 212 10.98 -5.77 -10.87
N LEU A 213 11.97 -6.30 -10.16
CA LEU A 213 11.76 -7.31 -9.13
C LEU A 213 11.34 -6.65 -7.82
N SER A 214 10.37 -7.24 -7.13
CA SER A 214 9.90 -6.77 -5.84
C SER A 214 10.87 -7.15 -4.72
N LEU A 215 11.20 -6.18 -3.87
CA LEU A 215 11.90 -6.37 -2.58
C LEU A 215 10.89 -6.41 -1.41
N ILE A 216 9.60 -6.64 -1.72
CA ILE A 216 8.46 -6.70 -0.80
C ILE A 216 7.59 -7.88 -1.20
N GLY A 217 7.96 -9.08 -0.76
CA GLY A 217 7.32 -10.33 -1.12
C GLY A 217 8.20 -11.52 -0.73
N TYR A 218 7.62 -12.72 -0.62
CA TYR A 218 8.36 -13.87 -0.10
C TYR A 218 9.70 -14.12 -0.84
N PRO A 219 10.86 -14.15 -0.14
CA PRO A 219 11.02 -14.26 1.32
C PRO A 219 11.06 -12.93 2.11
N GLU A 220 11.35 -11.80 1.45
CA GLU A 220 11.58 -10.48 2.05
C GLU A 220 10.25 -9.77 2.36
N GLN A 221 9.82 -9.80 3.62
CA GLN A 221 8.58 -9.15 4.06
C GLN A 221 8.89 -8.02 5.04
N GLY A 222 8.45 -6.80 4.73
CA GLY A 222 8.56 -5.63 5.61
C GLY A 222 9.14 -4.38 4.92
N PRO A 223 9.71 -3.45 5.70
CA PRO A 223 10.52 -2.35 5.21
C PRO A 223 11.91 -2.85 4.79
N THR A 224 12.25 -2.70 3.51
CA THR A 224 13.51 -3.16 2.88
C THR A 224 14.20 -1.99 2.19
N ASP A 225 15.53 -1.93 2.15
CA ASP A 225 16.29 -0.89 1.44
C ASP A 225 16.15 -1.06 -0.07
N HIS A 226 15.45 -0.12 -0.71
CA HIS A 226 15.14 -0.18 -2.14
C HIS A 226 16.26 0.32 -3.06
N ARG A 227 17.39 0.84 -2.51
CA ARG A 227 18.55 1.26 -3.31
C ARG A 227 18.96 0.27 -4.42
N PRO A 228 18.95 -1.07 -4.24
CA PRO A 228 19.32 -2.03 -5.29
C PRO A 228 18.42 -1.99 -6.54
N MET A 229 17.18 -1.48 -6.44
CA MET A 229 16.27 -1.35 -7.59
C MET A 229 16.17 0.07 -8.16
N GLU A 230 16.76 1.10 -7.53
CA GLU A 230 16.50 2.49 -7.93
C GLU A 230 16.94 2.82 -9.35
N GLY A 231 18.02 2.20 -9.84
CA GLY A 231 18.46 2.30 -11.24
C GLY A 231 17.58 1.58 -12.27
N ARG A 232 16.38 1.17 -11.88
CA ARG A 232 15.35 0.58 -12.76
C ARG A 232 13.99 1.27 -12.66
N VAL A 233 13.88 2.35 -11.89
CA VAL A 233 12.63 3.09 -11.64
C VAL A 233 12.85 4.59 -11.74
N LEU A 234 11.76 5.35 -11.92
CA LEU A 234 11.76 6.79 -11.67
C LEU A 234 11.77 7.00 -10.15
N THR A 235 12.55 7.97 -9.66
CA THR A 235 12.54 8.36 -8.23
C THR A 235 12.33 9.84 -8.10
N TYR A 236 11.45 10.25 -7.21
CA TYR A 236 11.22 11.64 -6.85
C TYR A 236 11.50 11.81 -5.36
N THR A 237 12.40 12.71 -4.97
CA THR A 237 12.85 12.85 -3.57
C THR A 237 12.65 14.27 -3.06
N THR A 238 12.20 14.43 -1.80
CA THR A 238 12.11 15.74 -1.16
C THR A 238 13.48 16.29 -0.77
N ASP A 239 13.50 17.57 -0.43
CA ASP A 239 14.52 18.11 0.44
C ASP A 239 14.51 17.43 1.83
N ALA A 240 15.61 17.50 2.58
CA ALA A 240 15.68 16.89 3.92
C ALA A 240 14.79 17.67 4.90
N PHE A 241 13.95 16.96 5.65
CA PHE A 241 12.99 17.60 6.55
C PHE A 241 13.70 18.33 7.69
N LYS A 242 13.26 19.56 7.98
CA LYS A 242 13.83 20.41 9.05
C LYS A 242 13.22 20.11 10.43
N GLU A 243 12.03 19.53 10.43
CA GLU A 243 11.21 19.14 11.57
C GLU A 243 10.52 17.81 11.19
N ASP A 244 10.14 17.00 12.17
CA ASP A 244 9.47 15.70 11.93
C ASP A 244 8.16 15.85 11.16
N LEU A 245 7.93 14.98 10.16
CA LEU A 245 6.74 14.96 9.33
C LEU A 245 5.88 13.70 9.58
N THR A 246 4.70 13.89 10.17
CA THR A 246 3.76 12.83 10.52
C THR A 246 2.76 12.54 9.40
N VAL A 247 2.65 11.26 9.02
CA VAL A 247 1.77 10.74 7.95
C VAL A 247 0.91 9.63 8.55
N ILE A 248 -0.39 9.87 8.78
CA ILE A 248 -1.30 8.87 9.36
C ILE A 248 -2.63 8.92 8.61
N GLY A 249 -2.99 7.81 7.96
CA GLY A 249 -4.22 7.68 7.19
C GLY A 249 -4.02 6.89 5.89
N PRO A 250 -5.02 6.90 4.99
CA PRO A 250 -4.92 6.36 3.64
C PRO A 250 -4.12 7.27 2.70
N LEU A 251 -3.52 6.68 1.66
CA LEU A 251 -2.67 7.38 0.69
C LEU A 251 -3.14 7.08 -0.73
N LYS A 252 -3.08 8.08 -1.63
CA LYS A 252 -3.18 7.86 -3.07
C LYS A 252 -2.15 8.68 -3.82
N ALA A 253 -1.63 8.13 -4.92
CA ALA A 253 -0.90 8.88 -5.92
C ALA A 253 -1.81 9.11 -7.12
N VAL A 254 -1.73 10.28 -7.74
CA VAL A 254 -2.37 10.51 -9.03
C VAL A 254 -1.29 10.81 -10.05
N LEU A 255 -1.15 9.92 -11.03
CA LEU A 255 -0.24 10.09 -12.16
C LEU A 255 -1.04 10.61 -13.36
N TYR A 256 -0.46 11.53 -14.12
CA TYR A 256 -0.93 11.85 -15.45
C TYR A 256 0.13 11.38 -16.43
N ALA A 257 -0.24 10.40 -17.26
CA ALA A 257 0.72 9.61 -17.98
C ALA A 257 0.15 9.05 -19.29
N LEU A 258 1.04 8.68 -20.21
CA LEU A 258 0.72 7.92 -21.41
C LEU A 258 1.57 6.66 -21.51
N SER A 259 1.17 5.77 -22.39
CA SER A 259 1.93 4.58 -22.79
C SER A 259 1.88 4.42 -24.30
N SER A 260 2.94 3.86 -24.89
CA SER A 260 2.92 3.37 -26.28
C SER A 260 2.10 2.07 -26.45
N ALA A 261 1.53 1.54 -25.36
CA ALA A 261 0.75 0.31 -25.31
C ALA A 261 -0.74 0.56 -24.99
N PRO A 262 -1.65 -0.34 -25.40
CA PRO A 262 -3.08 -0.25 -25.07
C PRO A 262 -3.42 -0.68 -23.62
N ASP A 263 -2.47 -1.26 -22.90
CA ASP A 263 -2.55 -1.54 -21.46
C ASP A 263 -1.13 -1.54 -20.88
N THR A 264 -0.98 -1.25 -19.61
CA THR A 264 0.28 -1.36 -18.84
C THR A 264 -0.05 -1.28 -17.34
N ASP A 265 0.93 -1.43 -16.47
CA ASP A 265 0.74 -1.23 -15.02
C ASP A 265 1.44 0.05 -14.55
N TRP A 266 0.91 0.64 -13.47
CA TRP A 266 1.51 1.75 -12.74
C TRP A 266 1.70 1.35 -11.29
N VAL A 267 2.95 1.15 -10.88
CA VAL A 267 3.37 0.90 -9.50
C VAL A 267 3.87 2.22 -8.93
N VAL A 268 3.37 2.59 -7.74
CA VAL A 268 3.86 3.74 -6.98
C VAL A 268 4.18 3.31 -5.56
N ARG A 269 5.40 3.59 -5.10
CA ARG A 269 5.91 3.21 -3.77
C ARG A 269 6.42 4.41 -3.00
N LEU A 270 6.05 4.49 -1.73
CA LEU A 270 6.53 5.46 -0.76
C LEU A 270 7.70 4.86 0.03
N CYS A 271 8.81 5.59 0.11
CA CYS A 271 9.99 5.23 0.89
C CYS A 271 10.45 6.36 1.82
N ASP A 272 10.96 5.98 2.99
CA ASP A 272 11.67 6.84 3.94
C ASP A 272 13.18 6.75 3.68
N VAL A 273 13.79 7.88 3.29
CA VAL A 273 15.22 7.96 2.98
C VAL A 273 15.97 8.51 4.18
N TRP A 274 16.77 7.66 4.80
CA TRP A 274 17.50 7.94 6.02
C TRP A 274 18.76 8.80 5.74
N PRO A 275 19.33 9.47 6.74
CA PRO A 275 20.57 10.25 6.60
C PRO A 275 21.81 9.42 6.21
N ASP A 276 21.76 8.08 6.35
CA ASP A 276 22.77 7.13 5.86
C ASP A 276 22.54 6.67 4.40
N GLY A 277 21.49 7.20 3.76
CA GLY A 277 21.11 6.94 2.38
C GLY A 277 20.28 5.68 2.15
N ARG A 278 19.96 4.86 3.16
CA ARG A 278 18.97 3.77 2.98
C ARG A 278 17.62 4.34 2.58
N SER A 279 16.93 3.69 1.64
CA SER A 279 15.59 4.08 1.17
C SER A 279 14.60 2.98 1.51
N LEU A 280 14.07 2.99 2.73
CA LEU A 280 13.23 1.91 3.27
C LEU A 280 11.77 2.07 2.82
N SER A 281 11.14 0.99 2.35
CA SER A 281 9.73 0.98 1.97
C SER A 281 8.79 1.28 3.15
N VAL A 282 7.76 2.10 2.90
CA VAL A 282 6.74 2.51 3.88
C VAL A 282 5.34 1.98 3.51
N CYS A 283 4.93 2.16 2.26
CA CYS A 283 3.76 1.52 1.65
C CYS A 283 3.83 1.66 0.11
N ASP A 284 2.99 0.94 -0.62
CA ASP A 284 2.91 1.05 -2.08
C ASP A 284 1.51 0.67 -2.61
N GLY A 285 1.33 0.88 -3.91
CA GLY A 285 0.13 0.50 -4.65
C GLY A 285 0.44 0.20 -6.11
N ILE A 286 -0.44 -0.56 -6.75
CA ILE A 286 -0.40 -0.86 -8.18
C ILE A 286 -1.79 -0.61 -8.81
N LEU A 287 -1.79 -0.07 -10.03
CA LEU A 287 -2.97 0.04 -10.87
C LEU A 287 -2.68 -0.46 -12.28
N ARG A 288 -3.44 -1.47 -12.72
CA ARG A 288 -3.43 -1.94 -14.11
C ARG A 288 -4.34 -1.06 -14.97
N ALA A 289 -3.79 -0.47 -16.03
CA ALA A 289 -4.36 0.69 -16.72
C ALA A 289 -5.75 0.44 -17.33
N ARG A 290 -6.07 -0.79 -17.76
CA ARG A 290 -7.43 -1.15 -18.21
C ARG A 290 -8.50 -1.06 -17.12
N TYR A 291 -8.12 -0.98 -15.84
CA TYR A 291 -9.02 -0.86 -14.68
C TYR A 291 -9.00 0.53 -14.02
N ARG A 292 -8.33 1.53 -14.64
CA ARG A 292 -8.17 2.89 -14.06
C ARG A 292 -9.48 3.56 -13.63
N ASP A 293 -10.58 3.24 -14.31
CA ASP A 293 -11.90 3.82 -14.08
C ASP A 293 -12.70 3.00 -13.06
N ARG A 294 -12.64 1.66 -13.14
CA ARG A 294 -13.37 0.68 -12.32
C ARG A 294 -12.67 -0.68 -12.30
N LEU A 295 -12.76 -1.42 -11.18
CA LEU A 295 -12.23 -2.78 -11.07
C LEU A 295 -13.13 -3.87 -11.70
N ASP A 296 -14.41 -3.58 -11.94
CA ASP A 296 -15.40 -4.52 -12.50
C ASP A 296 -15.61 -4.34 -14.02
N HIS A 297 -14.91 -3.40 -14.66
CA HIS A 297 -15.06 -3.10 -16.08
C HIS A 297 -13.73 -2.74 -16.74
N GLN A 298 -13.25 -3.57 -17.67
CA GLN A 298 -12.01 -3.32 -18.41
C GLN A 298 -12.25 -2.36 -19.59
N VAL A 299 -11.44 -1.31 -19.70
CA VAL A 299 -11.40 -0.38 -20.84
C VAL A 299 -9.94 -0.10 -21.22
N LEU A 300 -9.49 -0.62 -22.36
CA LEU A 300 -8.13 -0.39 -22.87
C LEU A 300 -7.83 1.10 -23.09
N MET A 301 -6.53 1.45 -23.04
CA MET A 301 -6.01 2.75 -23.45
C MET A 301 -5.93 2.87 -24.97
N VAL A 302 -5.99 4.10 -25.46
CA VAL A 302 -5.45 4.48 -26.77
C VAL A 302 -3.96 4.79 -26.58
N PRO A 303 -3.04 4.15 -27.32
CA PRO A 303 -1.62 4.48 -27.25
C PRO A 303 -1.33 5.96 -27.52
N GLU A 304 -0.31 6.50 -26.85
CA GLU A 304 0.10 7.92 -26.89
C GLU A 304 -0.96 8.93 -26.40
N GLN A 305 -2.12 8.49 -25.89
CA GLN A 305 -3.08 9.36 -25.20
C GLN A 305 -2.72 9.50 -23.71
N VAL A 306 -2.78 10.72 -23.18
CA VAL A 306 -2.62 11.00 -21.75
C VAL A 306 -3.90 10.63 -20.98
N TYR A 307 -3.73 9.92 -19.86
CA TYR A 307 -4.76 9.53 -18.91
C TYR A 307 -4.40 9.96 -17.49
N GLN A 308 -5.43 10.14 -16.65
CA GLN A 308 -5.30 10.22 -15.20
C GLN A 308 -5.38 8.81 -14.61
N PHE A 309 -4.46 8.48 -13.70
CA PHE A 309 -4.42 7.22 -12.97
C PHE A 309 -4.42 7.51 -11.48
N GLU A 310 -5.42 7.01 -10.74
CA GLU A 310 -5.45 7.10 -9.28
C GLU A 310 -4.99 5.78 -8.65
N ILE A 311 -3.74 5.72 -8.21
CA ILE A 311 -3.16 4.55 -7.55
C ILE A 311 -3.39 4.67 -6.05
N ASP A 312 -4.07 3.68 -5.48
CA ASP A 312 -4.31 3.54 -4.04
C ASP A 312 -3.10 2.88 -3.37
N LEU A 313 -2.42 3.62 -2.47
CA LEU A 313 -1.26 3.18 -1.68
C LEU A 313 -1.69 2.63 -0.29
N ILE A 314 -2.96 2.26 -0.16
CA ILE A 314 -3.60 1.68 1.03
C ILE A 314 -3.58 2.67 2.20
N ALA A 315 -2.56 2.61 3.05
CA ALA A 315 -2.43 3.39 4.28
C ALA A 315 -1.04 3.28 4.89
N THR A 316 -0.70 4.22 5.78
CA THR A 316 0.41 4.07 6.73
C THR A 316 0.19 4.87 8.02
N ALA A 317 1.05 4.65 9.01
CA ALA A 317 1.29 5.56 10.12
C ALA A 317 2.81 5.70 10.32
N GLN A 318 3.42 6.71 9.69
CA GLN A 318 4.87 6.93 9.61
C GLN A 318 5.23 8.35 10.04
N VAL A 319 6.31 8.50 10.81
CA VAL A 319 6.97 9.79 11.06
C VAL A 319 8.32 9.81 10.34
N PHE A 320 8.41 10.60 9.27
CA PHE A 320 9.68 10.90 8.61
C PHE A 320 10.44 11.89 9.48
N LYS A 321 11.59 11.49 10.03
CA LYS A 321 12.30 12.27 11.05
C LYS A 321 13.02 13.48 10.44
N ALA A 322 13.30 14.50 11.25
CA ALA A 322 14.19 15.59 10.85
C ALA A 322 15.54 15.04 10.33
N GLY A 323 15.95 15.49 9.15
CA GLY A 323 17.11 14.97 8.40
C GLY A 323 16.79 13.84 7.41
N HIS A 324 15.66 13.14 7.54
CA HIS A 324 15.19 12.18 6.54
C HIS A 324 14.60 12.92 5.32
N ARG A 325 14.40 12.18 4.23
CA ARG A 325 13.65 12.65 3.04
C ARG A 325 12.52 11.67 2.75
N LEU A 326 11.48 12.17 2.11
CA LEU A 326 10.44 11.33 1.53
C LEU A 326 10.79 11.07 0.06
N ARG A 327 10.67 9.81 -0.36
CA ARG A 327 10.85 9.38 -1.75
C ARG A 327 9.60 8.69 -2.27
N VAL A 328 9.21 9.04 -3.49
CA VAL A 328 8.25 8.28 -4.28
C VAL A 328 8.99 7.61 -5.43
N GLN A 329 8.81 6.30 -5.59
CA GLN A 329 9.31 5.52 -6.72
C GLN A 329 8.14 5.22 -7.66
N VAL A 330 8.37 5.31 -8.98
CA VAL A 330 7.35 4.99 -10.01
C VAL A 330 7.93 4.03 -11.06
N THR A 331 7.19 2.97 -11.37
CA THR A 331 7.54 1.98 -12.39
C THR A 331 6.28 1.24 -12.90
N SER A 332 6.45 0.19 -13.70
CA SER A 332 5.37 -0.59 -14.32
C SER A 332 5.43 -2.09 -14.04
N SER A 333 6.19 -2.51 -13.03
CA SER A 333 6.21 -3.89 -12.52
C SER A 333 6.71 -3.95 -11.08
N ASP A 334 6.24 -4.95 -10.33
CA ASP A 334 6.71 -5.29 -8.98
C ASP A 334 6.61 -6.82 -8.82
N PHE A 335 7.47 -7.52 -9.55
CA PHE A 335 7.35 -8.96 -9.82
C PHE A 335 8.22 -9.79 -8.86
N PRO A 336 7.75 -10.94 -8.31
CA PRO A 336 6.51 -11.65 -8.61
C PRO A 336 5.38 -11.39 -7.59
N ARG A 337 5.42 -10.28 -6.82
CA ARG A 337 4.33 -9.91 -5.91
C ARG A 337 3.04 -9.65 -6.67
N TYR A 338 3.15 -8.97 -7.82
CA TYR A 338 2.10 -8.87 -8.82
C TYR A 338 2.52 -9.58 -10.10
N ASP A 339 1.56 -10.02 -10.91
CA ASP A 339 1.84 -10.57 -12.23
C ASP A 339 2.29 -9.47 -13.19
N ARG A 340 3.20 -9.83 -14.11
CA ARG A 340 3.73 -8.91 -15.12
C ARG A 340 2.70 -8.64 -16.22
N ASN A 341 2.22 -7.39 -16.33
CA ASN A 341 1.41 -6.99 -17.48
C ASN A 341 2.20 -7.14 -18.77
N LEU A 342 1.59 -7.71 -19.80
CA LEU A 342 2.24 -8.03 -21.08
C LEU A 342 2.17 -6.87 -22.10
N ASN A 343 1.52 -5.76 -21.73
CA ASN A 343 1.37 -4.54 -22.53
C ASN A 343 0.60 -4.71 -23.86
N THR A 344 -0.06 -5.84 -24.08
CA THR A 344 -0.81 -6.17 -25.31
C THR A 344 -2.28 -5.76 -25.25
N GLY A 345 -2.85 -5.63 -24.06
CA GLY A 345 -4.29 -5.47 -23.84
C GLY A 345 -5.11 -6.76 -24.02
N GLY A 346 -4.46 -7.93 -24.19
CA GLY A 346 -5.14 -9.20 -24.44
C GLY A 346 -5.73 -9.89 -23.19
N SER A 347 -6.17 -11.14 -23.38
CA SER A 347 -6.81 -11.97 -22.36
C SER A 347 -5.86 -12.29 -21.19
N PHE A 348 -6.25 -11.88 -19.99
CA PHE A 348 -5.48 -12.13 -18.77
C PHE A 348 -5.18 -13.64 -18.58
N GLY A 349 -3.90 -13.94 -18.40
CA GLY A 349 -3.40 -15.29 -18.15
C GLY A 349 -3.41 -16.26 -19.35
N GLU A 350 -3.88 -15.84 -20.53
CA GLU A 350 -3.93 -16.67 -21.76
C GLU A 350 -2.76 -16.36 -22.73
N GLU A 351 -2.10 -15.23 -22.55
CA GLU A 351 -1.01 -14.77 -23.42
C GLU A 351 0.35 -15.32 -22.99
N ALA A 352 1.17 -15.68 -23.99
CA ALA A 352 2.48 -16.31 -23.82
C ALA A 352 3.68 -15.38 -24.10
N ARG A 353 3.42 -14.13 -24.52
CA ARG A 353 4.42 -13.14 -24.94
C ARG A 353 3.87 -11.74 -24.69
N GLY A 354 4.70 -10.86 -24.14
CA GLY A 354 4.40 -9.43 -24.08
C GLY A 354 5.04 -8.62 -25.21
N GLN A 355 4.86 -7.31 -25.12
CA GLN A 355 5.58 -6.31 -25.90
C GLN A 355 6.18 -5.25 -24.98
N VAL A 356 7.25 -4.60 -25.44
CA VAL A 356 7.88 -3.49 -24.72
C VAL A 356 6.98 -2.25 -24.80
N ALA A 357 6.73 -1.61 -23.66
CA ALA A 357 6.05 -0.33 -23.58
C ALA A 357 7.04 0.81 -23.29
N ILE A 358 6.82 1.98 -23.90
CA ILE A 358 7.42 3.24 -23.49
C ILE A 358 6.36 3.97 -22.68
N ASN A 359 6.63 4.16 -21.39
CA ASN A 359 5.72 4.80 -20.44
C ASN A 359 6.27 6.20 -20.13
N THR A 360 5.40 7.20 -20.09
CA THR A 360 5.77 8.62 -19.95
C THR A 360 4.89 9.30 -18.90
N LEU A 361 5.51 9.95 -17.92
CA LEU A 361 4.88 10.58 -16.76
C LEU A 361 5.07 12.10 -16.80
N PHE A 362 3.98 12.86 -16.64
CA PHE A 362 3.98 14.32 -16.69
C PHE A 362 3.87 14.93 -15.29
N HIS A 363 4.59 16.03 -15.06
CA HIS A 363 4.64 16.80 -13.80
C HIS A 363 4.18 18.27 -13.98
N ASP A 364 3.37 18.51 -15.02
CA ASP A 364 2.79 19.82 -15.37
C ASP A 364 1.90 20.40 -14.24
N PRO A 365 1.83 21.75 -14.08
CA PRO A 365 0.95 22.45 -13.15
C PRO A 365 -0.52 21.99 -13.09
N THR A 366 -1.03 21.38 -14.16
CA THR A 366 -2.40 20.82 -14.25
C THR A 366 -2.63 19.64 -13.29
N PHE A 367 -1.57 19.00 -12.80
CA PHE A 367 -1.60 17.64 -12.25
C PHE A 367 -1.32 17.60 -10.73
N CYS A 368 -2.34 17.97 -9.95
CA CYS A 368 -2.21 18.35 -8.53
C CYS A 368 -2.80 17.34 -7.51
N PHE A 369 -2.03 16.41 -6.92
CA PHE A 369 -2.57 15.53 -5.86
C PHE A 369 -1.63 15.20 -4.67
N PRO A 370 -2.18 14.72 -3.52
CA PRO A 370 -1.50 14.83 -2.23
C PRO A 370 -1.10 13.54 -1.51
N LEU A 371 -0.08 13.72 -0.67
CA LEU A 371 0.14 12.92 0.52
C LEU A 371 -0.68 13.52 1.67
N TYR A 372 -1.51 12.73 2.37
CA TYR A 372 -2.22 13.27 3.52
C TYR A 372 -1.33 13.29 4.77
N LEU A 373 -1.10 14.50 5.29
CA LEU A 373 -0.04 14.84 6.24
C LEU A 373 -0.66 15.45 7.50
N GLN A 374 -0.46 14.80 8.65
CA GLN A 374 -0.92 15.33 9.92
C GLN A 374 0.04 16.41 10.43
N LYS A 375 -0.07 17.60 9.84
CA LYS A 375 0.57 18.80 10.39
C LYS A 375 -0.17 19.25 11.65
N ASN A 376 0.20 18.69 12.80
CA ASN A 376 -0.16 19.25 14.10
C ASN A 376 0.57 20.59 14.28
N ASP A 377 -0.17 21.70 14.36
CA ASP A 377 0.43 23.00 14.60
C ASP A 377 1.15 23.05 15.96
N ARG A 378 2.48 23.20 15.89
CA ARG A 378 3.38 23.50 17.02
C ARG A 378 3.43 22.44 18.14
N GLY A 379 4.07 21.32 17.82
CA GLY A 379 4.95 20.63 18.79
C GLY A 379 4.29 20.05 20.04
N ASN A 380 3.04 19.58 19.94
CA ASN A 380 2.35 18.99 21.09
C ASN A 380 1.60 17.70 20.75
N THR A 381 2.30 16.57 20.85
CA THR A 381 1.70 15.22 20.81
C THR A 381 0.82 14.90 22.02
N HIS A 382 0.90 15.72 23.08
CA HIS A 382 0.05 15.68 24.29
C HIS A 382 -1.46 15.86 24.03
N GLY A 383 -1.87 16.20 22.80
CA GLY A 383 -3.30 16.21 22.42
C GLY A 383 -3.93 14.80 22.38
N PHE A 384 -3.12 13.76 22.19
CA PHE A 384 -3.54 12.36 22.31
C PHE A 384 -3.11 11.80 23.67
N LYS A 385 -3.99 11.02 24.30
CA LYS A 385 -3.69 10.33 25.56
C LYS A 385 -2.65 9.23 25.34
N THR A 386 -1.39 9.58 25.54
CA THR A 386 -0.30 8.62 25.68
C THR A 386 -0.37 7.99 27.07
N TYR A 387 -1.05 6.86 27.18
CA TYR A 387 -0.91 5.99 28.34
C TYR A 387 0.28 5.07 28.12
N SER A 388 1.19 5.03 29.09
CA SER A 388 2.23 3.99 29.16
C SER A 388 1.57 2.64 29.40
N SER A 389 2.08 1.60 28.75
CA SER A 389 1.77 0.21 29.10
C SER A 389 2.10 -0.09 30.57
N TYR A 390 1.31 -0.98 31.16
CA TYR A 390 1.63 -1.73 32.38
C TYR A 390 2.23 -3.10 32.00
#